data_AF-A0A817W0V2-F1
#
_entry.id   AF-A0A817W0V2-F1
#
_cell.length_a   1.000
_cell.length_b   1.000
_cell.length_c   1.000
_cell.angle_alpha   90.00
_cell.angle_beta   90.00
_cell.angle_gamma   90.00
#
_symmetry.space_group_name_H-M   'P 1'
#
loop_
_entity.id
_entity.type
_entity.pdbx_description
1 polymer ?
#
loop_
_entity_poly.entity_id
_entity_poly.type
_entity_poly.pdbx_seq_one_letter_code
_entity_poly.pdbx_strand_id
1 'polypeptide(L)'
;MLNISRDLKDLDKFPIPGLGVTCPDELNPFVLHCNVLINDGPYHGIMILLILHIPEDYPLTGPAGNIAPGLEFDSRYHAHIHEDHRNGHALCNDLLTNYASYFRVIDGGTIQKASGWR
;
A
#
# COMPACT_ATOMS: atom_id res chain seq x y z
N MET A 1 5.19 16.38 -13.06
CA MET A 1 5.83 15.25 -12.33
C MET A 1 5.80 15.56 -10.85
N LEU A 2 4.90 14.93 -10.10
CA LEU A 2 5.05 14.80 -8.65
C LEU A 2 6.30 13.92 -8.46
N ASN A 3 7.31 14.41 -7.74
CA ASN A 3 8.56 13.69 -7.57
C ASN A 3 8.46 12.91 -6.26
N ILE A 4 8.46 11.57 -6.30
CA ILE A 4 8.43 10.70 -5.11
C ILE A 4 9.48 11.17 -4.09
N SER A 5 10.67 11.59 -4.56
CA SER A 5 11.73 12.12 -3.72
C SER A 5 11.40 13.45 -3.05
N ARG A 6 10.53 14.28 -3.65
CA ARG A 6 10.02 15.50 -3.00
C ARG A 6 9.04 15.14 -1.91
N ASP A 7 8.11 14.22 -2.17
CA ASP A 7 7.10 13.83 -1.20
C ASP A 7 7.75 13.14 0.02
N LEU A 8 8.81 12.33 -0.20
CA LEU A 8 9.65 11.78 0.88
C LEU A 8 10.38 12.88 1.68
N LYS A 9 10.94 13.89 1.02
CA LYS A 9 11.56 15.05 1.71
C LYS A 9 10.56 15.86 2.52
N ASP A 10 9.31 15.92 2.08
CA ASP A 10 8.26 16.60 2.82
C ASP A 10 7.86 15.79 4.06
N LEU A 11 7.85 14.45 3.99
CA LEU A 11 7.69 13.59 5.16
C LEU A 11 8.84 13.76 6.18
N ASP A 12 10.08 13.94 5.73
CA ASP A 12 11.21 14.22 6.62
C ASP A 12 11.06 15.56 7.37
N LYS A 13 10.50 16.58 6.69
CA LYS A 13 10.27 17.91 7.27
C LYS A 13 9.04 17.95 8.16
N PHE A 14 8.01 17.17 7.80
CA PHE A 14 6.72 17.13 8.46
C PHE A 14 6.35 15.68 8.78
N PRO A 15 7.03 15.07 9.78
CA PRO A 15 6.82 13.66 10.10
C PRO A 15 5.42 13.43 10.63
N ILE A 16 4.81 12.32 10.19
CA ILE A 16 3.52 11.85 10.69
C ILE A 16 3.80 10.91 11.88
N PRO A 17 3.31 11.19 13.09
CA PRO A 17 3.55 10.33 14.25
C PRO A 17 3.10 8.88 14.00
N GLY A 18 4.00 7.94 14.29
CA GLY A 18 3.76 6.50 14.09
C GLY A 18 3.91 6.03 12.64
N LEU A 19 4.30 6.88 11.69
CA LEU A 19 4.60 6.49 10.33
C LEU A 19 6.11 6.61 10.06
N GLY A 20 6.70 5.54 9.56
CA GLY A 20 8.01 5.58 8.91
C GLY A 20 7.87 5.18 7.45
N VAL A 21 8.58 5.86 6.56
CA VAL A 21 8.63 5.54 5.13
C VAL A 21 10.08 5.57 4.68
N THR A 22 10.48 4.60 3.87
CA THR A 22 11.79 4.59 3.22
C THR A 22 11.68 4.12 1.78
N CYS A 23 12.57 4.66 0.94
CA CYS A 23 12.83 4.14 -0.39
C CYS A 23 14.06 3.22 -0.28
N PRO A 24 13.90 1.89 -0.28
CA PRO A 24 15.00 0.96 -0.03
C PRO A 24 16.06 0.98 -1.15
N ASP A 25 15.69 1.36 -2.37
CA ASP A 25 16.58 1.48 -3.51
C ASP A 25 16.36 2.82 -4.22
N GLU A 26 17.32 3.72 -4.10
CA GLU A 26 17.27 5.03 -4.76
C GLU A 26 17.25 4.94 -6.30
N LEU A 27 17.74 3.83 -6.86
CA LEU A 27 17.69 3.57 -8.30
C LEU A 27 16.32 3.04 -8.75
N ASN A 28 15.50 2.56 -7.82
CA ASN A 28 14.15 2.07 -8.06
C ASN A 28 13.13 2.71 -7.09
N PRO A 29 12.76 3.99 -7.33
CA PRO A 29 11.87 4.74 -6.44
C PRO A 29 10.40 4.27 -6.50
N PHE A 30 10.10 3.21 -7.24
CA PHE A 30 8.76 2.68 -7.43
C PHE A 30 8.32 1.71 -6.33
N VAL A 31 9.19 1.42 -5.36
CA VAL A 31 8.86 0.61 -4.19
C VAL A 31 9.20 1.40 -2.94
N LEU A 32 8.24 1.55 -2.03
CA LEU A 32 8.45 2.17 -0.74
C LEU A 32 8.15 1.15 0.36
N HIS A 33 8.98 1.11 1.39
CA HIS A 33 8.71 0.35 2.60
C HIS A 33 8.20 1.30 3.68
N CYS A 34 7.05 0.98 4.25
CA CYS A 34 6.45 1.78 5.30
C CYS A 34 6.25 0.95 6.57
N ASN A 35 6.28 1.62 7.72
CA ASN A 35 5.86 1.06 8.99
C ASN A 35 4.82 1.99 9.61
N VAL A 36 3.75 1.40 10.13
CA VAL A 36 2.64 2.11 10.77
C VAL A 36 2.45 1.55 12.17
N LEU A 37 2.74 2.36 13.19
CA LEU A 37 2.38 2.08 14.57
C LEU A 37 0.93 2.52 14.80
N ILE A 38 0.07 1.57 15.15
CA ILE A 38 -1.33 1.84 15.44
C ILE A 38 -1.43 2.42 16.85
N ASN A 39 -1.88 3.67 16.95
CA ASN A 39 -1.91 4.42 18.21
C ASN A 39 -3.27 4.36 18.92
N ASP A 40 -4.30 3.78 18.31
CA ASP A 40 -5.65 3.69 18.88
C ASP A 40 -6.41 2.43 18.43
N GLY A 41 -7.58 2.21 19.04
CA GLY A 41 -8.49 1.12 18.67
C GLY A 41 -8.00 -0.28 19.09
N PRO A 42 -8.61 -1.34 18.51
CA PRO A 42 -8.36 -2.73 18.92
C PRO A 42 -6.96 -3.24 18.59
N TYR A 43 -6.24 -2.55 17.71
CA TYR A 43 -4.88 -2.90 17.29
C TYR A 43 -3.82 -1.98 17.90
N HIS A 44 -4.17 -1.21 18.93
CA HIS A 44 -3.24 -0.32 19.63
C HIS A 44 -1.93 -1.02 20.02
N GLY A 45 -0.80 -0.39 19.68
CA GLY A 45 0.54 -0.89 19.96
C GLY A 45 1.10 -1.87 18.93
N ILE A 46 0.31 -2.27 17.92
CA ILE A 46 0.79 -3.11 16.82
C ILE A 46 1.49 -2.25 15.78
N MET A 47 2.66 -2.71 15.31
CA MET A 47 3.36 -2.15 14.16
C MET A 47 3.06 -2.99 12.92
N ILE A 48 2.46 -2.37 11.90
CA ILE A 48 2.19 -2.98 10.62
C ILE A 48 3.25 -2.54 9.62
N LEU A 49 3.93 -3.51 9.00
CA LEU A 49 4.89 -3.27 7.93
C LEU A 49 4.15 -3.34 6.60
N LEU A 50 4.34 -2.33 5.76
CA LEU A 50 3.69 -2.18 4.47
C LEU A 50 4.71 -2.03 3.35
N ILE A 51 4.34 -2.48 2.17
CA ILE A 51 5.06 -2.23 0.93
C ILE A 51 4.11 -1.49 0.00
N LEU A 52 4.51 -0.30 -0.46
CA LEU A 52 3.81 0.45 -1.48
C LEU A 52 4.53 0.30 -2.82
N HIS A 53 3.76 -0.01 -3.85
CA HIS A 53 4.19 -0.09 -5.24
C HIS A 53 3.65 1.12 -6.00
N ILE A 54 4.54 2.01 -6.43
CA ILE A 54 4.20 3.20 -7.21
C ILE A 54 4.31 2.83 -8.69
N PRO A 55 3.26 3.02 -9.51
CA PRO A 55 3.35 2.71 -10.93
C PRO A 55 4.18 3.76 -11.68
N GLU A 56 4.75 3.37 -12.84
CA GLU A 56 5.60 4.26 -13.65
C GLU A 56 4.85 5.49 -14.19
N ASP A 57 3.53 5.39 -14.37
CA ASP A 57 2.66 6.45 -14.87
C ASP A 57 2.06 7.32 -13.74
N TYR A 58 2.50 7.16 -12.50
CA TYR A 58 2.05 7.97 -11.37
C TYR A 58 2.18 9.49 -11.65
N PRO A 59 1.17 10.33 -11.32
CA PRO A 59 -0.04 10.02 -10.54
C PRO A 59 -1.27 9.65 -11.38
N LEU A 60 -1.12 9.31 -12.67
CA LEU A 60 -2.27 8.90 -13.49
C LEU A 60 -2.93 7.64 -12.92
N THR A 61 -2.12 6.66 -12.58
CA THR A 61 -2.50 5.50 -11.79
C THR A 61 -2.00 5.70 -10.36
N GLY A 62 -2.90 5.54 -9.38
CA GLY A 62 -2.53 5.58 -7.96
C GLY A 62 -1.66 4.38 -7.53
N PRO A 63 -1.06 4.43 -6.34
CA PRO A 63 -0.18 3.37 -5.86
C PRO A 63 -0.96 2.12 -5.46
N ALA A 64 -0.25 1.00 -5.37
CA ALA A 64 -0.74 -0.21 -4.75
C ALA A 64 -0.06 -0.45 -3.38
N GLY A 65 -0.75 -1.09 -2.43
CA GLY A 65 -0.18 -1.37 -1.10
C GLY A 65 -0.44 -2.79 -0.58
N ASN A 66 0.55 -3.38 0.07
CA ASN A 66 0.50 -4.71 0.66
C ASN A 66 1.03 -4.68 2.11
N ILE A 67 0.50 -5.54 2.97
CA ILE A 67 1.15 -5.94 4.22
C ILE A 67 2.42 -6.72 3.83
N ALA A 68 3.56 -6.34 4.41
CA ALA A 68 4.82 -7.00 4.16
C ALA A 68 4.73 -8.50 4.52
N PRO A 69 5.34 -9.39 3.73
CA PRO A 69 5.34 -10.82 4.00
C PRO A 69 5.89 -11.16 5.40
N GLY A 70 5.34 -12.21 6.01
CA GLY A 70 5.78 -12.72 7.31
C GLY A 70 5.04 -12.14 8.52
N LEU A 71 4.21 -11.12 8.34
CA LEU A 71 3.23 -10.70 9.35
C LEU A 71 1.91 -11.44 9.11
N GLU A 72 1.45 -12.23 10.08
CA GLU A 72 0.14 -12.91 10.04
C GLU A 72 -1.02 -11.93 10.29
N PHE A 73 -1.07 -10.84 9.53
CA PHE A 73 -2.14 -9.84 9.59
C PHE A 73 -2.92 -9.86 8.27
N ASP A 74 -3.96 -10.72 8.25
CA ASP A 74 -4.74 -11.05 7.06
C ASP A 74 -6.23 -10.67 7.20
N SER A 75 -7.06 -11.18 6.28
CA SER A 75 -8.50 -10.94 6.22
C SER A 75 -9.28 -11.31 7.50
N ARG A 76 -8.72 -12.17 8.37
CA ARG A 76 -9.31 -12.52 9.68
C ARG A 76 -9.26 -11.35 10.66
N TYR A 77 -8.28 -10.46 10.49
CA TYR A 77 -8.06 -9.29 11.34
C TYR A 77 -8.71 -8.04 10.74
N HIS A 78 -8.76 -7.90 9.41
CA HIS A 78 -9.37 -6.71 8.83
C HIS A 78 -10.03 -7.02 7.48
N ALA A 79 -11.30 -6.62 7.32
CA ALA A 79 -12.10 -6.93 6.15
C ALA A 79 -11.54 -6.36 4.83
N HIS A 80 -10.72 -5.31 4.93
CA HIS A 80 -10.03 -4.68 3.80
C HIS A 80 -8.63 -5.22 3.52
N ILE A 81 -8.30 -6.39 4.08
CA ILE A 81 -7.05 -7.07 3.80
C ILE A 81 -7.40 -8.37 3.09
N HIS A 82 -6.79 -8.61 1.93
CA HIS A 82 -7.03 -9.82 1.16
C HIS A 82 -5.73 -10.53 0.83
N GLU A 83 -5.83 -11.83 0.57
CA GLU A 83 -4.69 -12.65 0.21
C GLU A 83 -4.14 -12.26 -1.18
N ASP A 84 -2.85 -11.92 -1.22
CA ASP A 84 -2.05 -11.87 -2.44
C ASP A 84 -0.76 -12.66 -2.18
N HIS A 85 -0.68 -13.85 -2.78
CA HIS A 85 0.43 -14.77 -2.60
C HIS A 85 1.75 -14.29 -3.25
N ARG A 86 1.72 -13.21 -4.04
CA ARG A 86 2.91 -12.67 -4.71
C ARG A 86 3.61 -11.61 -3.88
N ASN A 87 2.86 -10.68 -3.31
CA ASN A 87 3.42 -9.47 -2.68
C ASN A 87 3.07 -9.33 -1.17
N GLY A 88 2.42 -10.34 -0.57
CA GLY A 88 1.88 -10.24 0.79
C GLY A 88 0.43 -9.74 0.78
N HIS A 89 -0.25 -9.68 1.93
CA HIS A 89 -1.70 -9.39 1.95
C HIS A 89 -2.02 -8.00 1.39
N ALA A 90 -2.82 -7.93 0.32
CA ALA A 90 -3.12 -6.68 -0.36
C ALA A 90 -4.12 -5.82 0.42
N LEU A 91 -3.82 -4.53 0.55
CA LEU A 91 -4.68 -3.52 1.18
C LEU A 91 -5.75 -3.01 0.20
N CYS A 92 -7.01 -3.09 0.60
CA CYS A 92 -8.16 -2.59 -0.16
C CYS A 92 -8.67 -1.27 0.42
N ASN A 93 -8.34 -0.16 -0.24
CA ASN A 93 -8.87 1.17 0.10
C ASN A 93 -9.03 1.96 -1.21
N ASP A 94 -10.01 2.84 -1.28
CA ASP A 94 -10.28 3.75 -2.40
C ASP A 94 -9.07 4.60 -2.82
N LEU A 95 -8.11 4.84 -1.91
CA LEU A 95 -6.86 5.55 -2.21
C LEU A 95 -5.82 4.69 -2.96
N LEU A 96 -6.00 3.37 -3.01
CA LEU A 96 -5.07 2.42 -3.62
C LEU A 96 -5.66 1.78 -4.86
N THR A 97 -4.83 1.52 -5.87
CA THR A 97 -5.27 0.98 -7.15
C THR A 97 -5.19 -0.54 -7.27
N ASN A 98 -4.71 -1.28 -6.25
CA ASN A 98 -4.67 -2.75 -6.32
C ASN A 98 -6.06 -3.34 -6.60
N TYR A 99 -7.13 -2.60 -6.28
CA TYR A 99 -8.52 -3.02 -6.39
C TYR A 99 -9.33 -2.20 -7.40
N ALA A 100 -8.70 -1.45 -8.31
CA ALA A 100 -9.41 -0.72 -9.37
C ALA A 100 -10.34 -1.61 -10.22
N SER A 101 -10.11 -2.94 -10.24
CA SER A 101 -10.96 -3.93 -10.88
C SER A 101 -12.23 -4.30 -10.09
N TYR A 102 -12.32 -4.03 -8.78
CA TYR A 102 -13.53 -4.29 -7.99
C TYR A 102 -14.70 -3.41 -8.47
N PHE A 103 -14.43 -2.17 -8.85
CA PHE A 103 -15.45 -1.26 -9.40
C PHE A 103 -15.88 -1.61 -10.83
N ARG A 104 -15.06 -2.31 -11.62
CA ARG A 104 -15.47 -2.79 -12.96
C ARG A 104 -16.54 -3.88 -12.93
N VAL A 105 -16.78 -4.50 -11.78
CA VAL A 105 -17.83 -5.51 -11.59
C VAL A 105 -19.22 -4.87 -11.58
N ILE A 106 -19.33 -3.60 -11.17
CA ILE A 106 -20.61 -2.86 -11.15
C ILE A 106 -21.09 -2.53 -12.58
N ASP A 107 -20.15 -2.41 -13.53
CA ASP A 107 -20.44 -2.12 -14.95
C ASP A 107 -20.48 -3.38 -15.86
N GLY A 108 -20.56 -4.58 -15.28
CA GLY A 108 -20.67 -5.83 -16.04
C GLY A 108 -19.35 -6.40 -16.58
N GLY A 109 -18.21 -5.97 -16.05
CA GLY A 109 -16.89 -6.52 -16.37
C GLY A 109 -16.54 -7.78 -15.56
N THR A 110 -15.66 -8.63 -16.10
CA THR A 110 -15.08 -9.79 -15.38
C THR A 110 -14.14 -9.34 -14.27
N ILE A 111 -14.26 -9.97 -13.08
CA ILE A 111 -13.34 -9.79 -11.94
C ILE A 111 -11.92 -10.10 -12.39
N GLN A 112 -11.09 -9.07 -12.56
CA GLN A 112 -9.64 -9.27 -12.57
C GLN A 112 -9.18 -9.26 -11.12
N LYS A 113 -8.72 -10.42 -10.63
CA LYS A 113 -8.05 -10.53 -9.32
C LYS A 113 -7.02 -9.42 -9.20
N ALA A 114 -7.03 -8.75 -8.05
CA ALA A 114 -6.05 -7.78 -7.64
C ALA A 114 -4.65 -8.29 -7.99
N SER A 115 -4.00 -7.63 -8.95
CA SER A 115 -2.58 -7.79 -9.15
C SER A 115 -1.98 -6.42 -8.86
N GLY A 116 -1.28 -6.33 -7.72
CA GLY A 116 -0.13 -5.44 -7.67
C GLY A 116 0.63 -5.59 -8.99
N TRP A 117 0.90 -4.44 -9.59
CA TRP A 117 1.27 -4.29 -11.00
C TRP A 117 2.41 -5.24 -11.43
N ARG A 118 2.36 -5.62 -12.70
CA ARG A 118 3.20 -6.66 -13.34
C ARG A 118 4.69 -6.38 -13.28
#